data_AF-A0A3B8PSB4-F1
#
_entry.id   AF-A0A3B8PSB4-F1
#
_cell.length_a   1.000
_cell.length_b   1.000
_cell.length_c   1.000
_cell.angle_alpha   90.00
_cell.angle_beta   90.00
_cell.angle_gamma   90.00
#
_symmetry.space_group_name_H-M   'P 1'
#
loop_
_entity.id
_entity.type
_entity.pdbx_description
1 polymer ?
#
loop_
_entity_poly.entity_id
_entity_poly.type
_entity_poly.pdbx_seq_one_letter_code
_entity_poly.pdbx_strand_id
1 'polypeptide(L)'
;MLSELKGRLVVIDVEAPYVYSGTLAELDAHHLVLEDADVHDLRDAATTRELYVLETRMHGVRANRQKVLIRRDQVISISALDDVIE
;
A
#
# COMPACT_ATOMS: atom_id res chain seq x y z
N MET A 1 -2.12 15.24 -7.40
CA MET A 1 -2.56 15.52 -6.01
C MET A 1 -3.07 14.22 -5.37
N LEU A 2 -2.95 14.02 -4.05
CA LEU A 2 -3.34 12.75 -3.37
C LEU A 2 -4.78 12.30 -3.71
N SER A 3 -5.69 13.24 -3.97
CA SER A 3 -7.05 12.98 -4.43
C SER A 3 -7.14 12.22 -5.76
N GLU A 4 -6.14 12.30 -6.63
CA GLU A 4 -6.06 11.57 -7.91
C GLU A 4 -5.79 10.07 -7.72
N LEU A 5 -5.34 9.66 -6.53
CA LEU A 5 -5.14 8.26 -6.19
C LEU A 5 -6.41 7.60 -5.64
N LYS A 6 -7.46 8.38 -5.33
CA LYS A 6 -8.71 7.84 -4.79
C LYS A 6 -9.37 6.88 -5.78
N GLY A 7 -9.76 5.71 -5.30
CA GLY A 7 -10.32 4.62 -6.09
C GLY A 7 -9.30 3.82 -6.90
N ARG A 8 -8.00 4.16 -6.83
CA ARG A 8 -6.93 3.40 -7.50
C ARG A 8 -6.32 2.39 -6.54
N LEU A 9 -5.79 1.30 -7.10
CA LEU A 9 -4.84 0.44 -6.39
C LEU A 9 -3.56 1.24 -6.15
N VAL A 10 -3.13 1.27 -4.89
CA VAL A 10 -1.94 1.99 -4.45
C VAL A 10 -1.00 1.06 -3.69
N VAL A 11 0.27 1.46 -3.63
CA VAL A 11 1.23 0.96 -2.65
C VAL A 11 1.59 2.11 -1.71
N ILE A 12 1.67 1.81 -0.42
CA ILE A 12 2.01 2.76 0.64
C ILE A 12 3.20 2.21 1.43
N ASP A 13 4.27 2.99 1.43
CA ASP A 13 5.44 2.74 2.25
C ASP A 13 5.27 3.46 3.59
N VAL A 14 5.56 2.76 4.67
CA VAL A 14 5.58 3.33 6.01
C VAL A 14 6.96 3.21 6.65
N GLU A 15 7.16 3.97 7.73
CA GLU A 15 8.40 3.94 8.53
C GLU A 15 8.67 2.57 9.14
N ALA A 16 7.62 1.91 9.65
CA ALA A 16 7.71 0.54 10.13
C ALA A 16 8.06 -0.43 8.98
N PRO A 17 8.55 -1.65 9.26
CA PRO A 17 8.88 -2.66 8.24
C PRO A 17 7.62 -3.31 7.65
N TYR A 18 6.66 -2.49 7.23
CA TYR A 18 5.44 -2.89 6.54
C TYR A 18 5.36 -2.22 5.18
N VAL A 19 4.63 -2.87 4.28
CA VAL A 19 4.13 -2.29 3.03
C VAL A 19 2.64 -2.58 2.98
N TYR A 20 1.88 -1.59 2.56
CA TYR A 20 0.44 -1.73 2.36
C TYR A 20 0.16 -1.63 0.87
N SER A 21 -0.71 -2.48 0.35
CA SER A 21 -1.27 -2.33 -0.98
C SER A 21 -2.77 -2.58 -0.95
N GLY A 22 -3.54 -1.91 -1.82
CA GLY A 22 -5.00 -2.00 -1.83
C GLY A 22 -5.64 -0.79 -2.50
N THR A 23 -6.97 -0.74 -2.55
CA THR A 23 -7.69 0.37 -3.17
C THR A 23 -7.79 1.54 -2.20
N LEU A 24 -7.31 2.73 -2.58
CA LEU A 24 -7.44 3.93 -1.75
C LEU A 24 -8.90 4.42 -1.74
N ALA A 25 -9.67 3.97 -0.76
CA ALA A 25 -11.11 4.26 -0.67
C ALA A 25 -11.37 5.66 -0.15
N GLU A 26 -10.70 6.05 0.94
CA GLU A 26 -10.93 7.32 1.62
C GLU A 26 -9.64 7.88 2.23
N LEU A 27 -9.68 9.16 2.59
CA LEU A 27 -8.69 9.78 3.45
C LEU A 27 -9.38 10.76 4.39
N ASP A 28 -8.91 10.82 5.63
CA ASP A 28 -9.32 11.81 6.62
C ASP A 28 -8.10 12.61 7.12
N ALA A 29 -8.28 13.41 8.17
CA ALA A 29 -7.20 14.23 8.74
C ALA A 29 -6.02 13.40 9.30
N HIS A 30 -6.26 12.14 9.66
CA HIS A 30 -5.33 11.27 10.37
C HIS A 30 -5.03 9.97 9.65
N HIS A 31 -5.90 9.50 8.74
CA HIS A 31 -5.77 8.19 8.12
C HIS A 31 -5.90 8.22 6.60
N LEU A 32 -5.20 7.28 5.97
CA LEU A 32 -5.53 6.75 4.65
C LEU A 32 -6.29 5.43 4.85
N VAL A 33 -7.36 5.25 4.09
CA VAL A 33 -8.22 4.07 4.20
C VAL A 33 -8.05 3.24 2.94
N LEU A 34 -7.57 2.00 3.11
CA LEU A 34 -7.52 1.01 2.04
C LEU A 34 -8.65 0.00 2.18
N GLU A 35 -9.24 -0.37 1.06
CA GLU A 35 -10.14 -1.54 0.92
C GLU A 35 -9.43 -2.65 0.14
N ASP A 36 -9.79 -3.90 0.45
CA ASP A 36 -9.18 -5.11 -0.10
C ASP A 36 -7.65 -5.07 -0.06
N ALA A 37 -7.14 -4.82 1.15
CA ALA A 37 -5.75 -4.50 1.39
C ALA A 37 -4.91 -5.73 1.71
N ASP A 38 -3.69 -5.77 1.17
CA ASP A 38 -2.60 -6.58 1.68
C ASP A 38 -1.75 -5.73 2.64
N VAL A 39 -1.58 -6.24 3.85
CA VAL A 39 -0.64 -5.69 4.84
C VAL A 39 0.49 -6.69 4.99
N HIS A 40 1.64 -6.33 4.46
CA HIS A 40 2.80 -7.21 4.40
C HIS A 40 3.86 -6.79 5.40
N ASP A 41 4.21 -7.70 6.31
CA ASP A 41 5.35 -7.54 7.22
C ASP A 41 6.62 -8.01 6.51
N LEU A 42 7.56 -7.09 6.29
CA LEU A 42 8.82 -7.39 5.60
C LEU A 42 9.76 -8.27 6.44
N ARG A 43 9.45 -8.52 7.71
CA ARG A 43 10.24 -9.41 8.58
C ARG A 43 9.86 -10.88 8.43
N ASP A 44 8.66 -11.16 7.93
CA ASP A 44 8.13 -12.53 7.79
C ASP A 44 8.54 -13.19 6.48
N ALA A 45 9.14 -12.44 5.55
CA ALA A 45 9.52 -12.90 4.22
C ALA A 45 11.01 -12.66 3.93
N ALA A 46 11.63 -13.55 3.14
CA ALA A 46 13.00 -13.39 2.65
C ALA A 46 13.09 -12.41 1.45
N THR A 47 12.04 -11.62 1.20
CA THR A 47 11.96 -10.69 0.07
C THR A 47 12.30 -9.28 0.52
N THR A 48 12.90 -8.51 -0.37
CA THR A 48 13.10 -7.07 -0.16
C THR A 48 11.79 -6.31 -0.40
N ARG A 49 11.65 -5.10 0.16
CA ARG A 49 10.53 -4.19 -0.15
C ARG A 49 10.34 -4.00 -1.66
N GLU A 50 11.43 -3.74 -2.38
CA GLU A 50 11.42 -3.50 -3.83
C GLU A 50 10.86 -4.71 -4.60
N LEU A 51 11.43 -5.90 -4.34
CA LEU A 51 10.98 -7.14 -4.98
C LEU A 51 9.50 -7.45 -4.66
N TYR A 52 9.07 -7.29 -3.41
CA TYR A 52 7.67 -7.49 -3.03
C TYR A 52 6.72 -6.55 -3.78
N VAL A 53 7.08 -5.27 -3.92
CA VAL A 53 6.25 -4.29 -4.63
C VAL A 53 6.17 -4.61 -6.13
N LEU A 54 7.28 -5.04 -6.75
CA LEU A 54 7.30 -5.52 -8.14
C LEU A 54 6.43 -6.77 -8.32
N GLU A 55 6.56 -7.76 -7.44
CA GLU A 55 5.72 -8.97 -7.47
C GLU A 55 4.23 -8.64 -7.29
N THR A 56 3.91 -7.68 -6.41
CA THR A 56 2.53 -7.21 -6.19
C THR A 56 1.98 -6.53 -7.44
N ARG A 57 2.77 -5.72 -8.15
CA ARG A 57 2.39 -5.16 -9.45
C ARG A 57 2.14 -6.26 -10.48
N MET A 58 3.04 -7.24 -10.57
CA MET A 58 2.96 -8.30 -11.58
C MET A 58 1.80 -9.29 -11.36
N HIS A 59 1.51 -9.61 -10.10
CA HIS A 59 0.56 -10.67 -9.73
C HIS A 59 -0.74 -10.14 -9.13
N GLY A 60 -0.83 -8.84 -8.90
CA GLY A 60 -1.95 -8.20 -8.22
C GLY A 60 -1.86 -8.29 -6.70
N VAL A 61 -2.70 -7.49 -6.04
CA VAL A 61 -2.80 -7.43 -4.58
C VAL A 61 -3.46 -8.69 -4.04
N ARG A 62 -2.80 -9.37 -3.10
CA ARG A 62 -3.36 -10.51 -2.36
C ARG A 62 -4.00 -10.04 -1.06
N ALA A 63 -5.20 -9.48 -1.17
CA ALA A 63 -5.92 -8.91 -0.03
C ALA A 63 -5.99 -9.90 1.16
N ASN A 64 -5.50 -9.46 2.32
CA ASN A 64 -5.55 -10.21 3.57
C ASN A 64 -6.40 -9.53 4.64
N ARG A 65 -6.87 -8.31 4.36
CA ARG A 65 -7.76 -7.50 5.20
C ARG A 65 -8.76 -6.77 4.31
N GLN A 66 -10.04 -6.80 4.68
CA GLN A 66 -11.09 -6.10 3.93
C GLN A 66 -10.96 -4.57 4.01
N LYS A 67 -10.54 -4.04 5.17
CA LYS A 67 -10.39 -2.61 5.40
C LYS A 67 -9.22 -2.33 6.35
N VAL A 68 -8.40 -1.34 6.02
CA VAL A 68 -7.23 -0.93 6.83
C VAL A 68 -7.19 0.59 6.94
N LEU A 69 -6.98 1.10 8.16
CA LEU A 69 -6.74 2.50 8.42
C LEU A 69 -5.25 2.68 8.73
N ILE A 70 -4.55 3.43 7.90
CA ILE A 70 -3.11 3.68 8.01
C ILE A 70 -2.93 5.10 8.52
N ARG A 71 -2.20 5.29 9.61
CA ARG A 71 -1.95 6.64 10.11
C ARG A 71 -1.09 7.42 9.13
N ARG A 72 -1.52 8.63 8.79
CA ARG A 72 -0.83 9.53 7.83
C ARG A 72 0.55 9.97 8.31
N ASP A 73 0.76 10.05 9.62
CA ASP A 73 2.04 10.40 10.23
C ASP A 73 3.10 9.30 10.13
N GLN A 74 2.72 8.07 9.73
CA GLN A 74 3.63 6.95 9.50
C GLN A 74 3.96 6.72 8.02
N VAL A 75 3.28 7.43 7.11
CA VAL A 75 3.44 7.25 5.65
C VAL A 75 4.67 7.99 5.17
N ILE A 76 5.59 7.27 4.52
CA ILE A 76 6.76 7.85 3.83
C ILE A 76 6.37 8.24 2.41
N SER A 77 5.74 7.32 1.67
CA SER A 77 5.39 7.50 0.26
C SER A 77 4.13 6.73 -0.11
N ILE A 78 3.49 7.19 -1.18
CA ILE A 78 2.35 6.52 -1.82
C ILE A 78 2.46 6.71 -3.33
N SER A 79 2.20 5.65 -4.10
CA SER A 79 2.05 5.70 -5.54
C SER A 79 0.88 4.82 -5.98
N ALA A 80 0.34 5.05 -7.17
CA ALA A 80 -0.52 4.05 -7.78
C ALA A 80 0.32 2.81 -8.10
N LEU A 81 -0.26 1.63 -7.94
CA LEU A 81 0.44 0.38 -8.20
C LEU A 81 0.88 0.27 -9.67
N ASP A 82 0.07 0.80 -10.60
CA ASP A 82 0.39 0.85 -12.04
C ASP A 82 1.53 1.82 -12.39
N ASP A 83 1.93 2.70 -11.47
CA ASP A 83 3.05 3.63 -11.67
C ASP A 83 4.40 3.07 -11.17
N VAL A 84 4.41 1.87 -10.55
CA VAL A 84 5.64 1.19 -10.08
C VAL A 84 6.48 0.70 -11.26
N ILE A 85 7.65 1.25 -11.50
CA ILE A 85 8.53 0.85 -12.62
C ILE A 85 9.58 -0.20 -12.22
N GLU A 86 10.10 -0.93 -13.21
CA GLU A 86 11.27 -1.83 -13.10
C GLU A 86 12.59 -1.05 -13.21
#